data_AF-A0AAV1T6M0-F1
#
_entry.id   AF-A0AAV1T6M0-F1
#
_cell.length_a   1.000
_cell.length_b   1.000
_cell.length_c   1.000
_cell.angle_alpha   90.00
_cell.angle_beta   90.00
_cell.angle_gamma   90.00
#
_symmetry.space_group_name_H-M   'P 1'
#
loop_
_entity.id
_entity.type
_entity.pdbx_description
1 polymer ?
#
loop_
_entity_poly.entity_id
_entity_poly.type
_entity_poly.pdbx_seq_one_letter_code
_entity_poly.pdbx_strand_id
1 'polypeptide(L)'
;MGVENDDAEPPSTDHCWQLQRLRALDFELITVPCVTGTRDGANPDVSPFFLPESRQLLISSMTTSVGAKVLAEVYRLHHIPLPPITLQELLKRGPGASPAIAATLQNDPQALNKWREVNAPAIVTSAQLLHREVPIRISRRIVDLENLPDELPQAKPIVSLREQLLSSFDQLMSCPLPANLAGERDFMELHRKIRKEHATMHGNIAEAVQALKYEPQGLSESLDHFYNSRIGIRMLVDQHLAAQTPKPGFTGIVHNECSPMAIAQEIALKVRPMWQESLDGEQLPAIIVSGDEQATYRYVSEHVEIILTEVLKNAVLNSVAAAKRAGIGSPPPVNVLVSGGLHGMCVKVSDLGGGMTRKEANALSNYYRTATDPSCDGYDPVAEALERRAMGLDFSDSFGLRIAQLYARYFGGELAIMPMEGHGVETYIYMKCLTGDSELK
;
A
#
# COMPACT_ATOMS: atom_id res chain seq x y z
N MET A 1 0.41 65.14 -36.96
CA MET A 1 -1.03 65.44 -36.89
C MET A 1 -1.65 64.27 -36.14
N GLY A 2 -1.68 64.29 -34.80
CA GLY A 2 -2.76 64.87 -33.96
C GLY A 2 -3.64 63.69 -33.50
N VAL A 3 -3.35 63.01 -32.39
CA VAL A 3 -3.72 63.27 -30.96
C VAL A 3 -5.23 63.18 -30.72
N GLU A 4 -5.67 62.18 -29.94
CA GLU A 4 -6.39 62.39 -28.67
C GLU A 4 -6.44 61.10 -27.81
N ASN A 5 -6.06 61.29 -26.54
CA ASN A 5 -6.21 60.37 -25.41
C ASN A 5 -7.64 60.46 -24.87
N ASP A 6 -8.07 59.46 -24.09
CA ASP A 6 -8.66 59.77 -22.78
C ASP A 6 -8.58 58.57 -21.82
N ASP A 7 -8.35 58.93 -20.57
CA ASP A 7 -8.00 58.13 -19.41
C ASP A 7 -9.19 57.41 -18.77
N ALA A 8 -8.92 56.37 -17.96
CA ALA A 8 -9.44 56.26 -16.58
C ALA A 8 -9.03 54.93 -15.90
N GLU A 9 -8.23 55.06 -14.84
CA GLU A 9 -8.13 54.18 -13.66
C GLU A 9 -8.56 55.02 -12.43
N PRO A 10 -8.69 54.50 -11.19
CA PRO A 10 -9.46 53.37 -10.65
C PRO A 10 -10.40 53.86 -9.49
N PRO A 11 -10.81 53.01 -8.53
CA PRO A 11 -10.16 53.20 -7.22
C PRO A 11 -9.86 51.92 -6.42
N SER A 12 -8.81 52.07 -5.63
CA SER A 12 -8.37 51.30 -4.47
C SER A 12 -9.30 51.46 -3.25
N THR A 13 -9.29 50.46 -2.36
CA THR A 13 -9.16 50.59 -0.88
C THR A 13 -9.01 49.17 -0.32
N ASP A 14 -7.82 48.81 0.15
CA ASP A 14 -7.44 48.74 1.58
C ASP A 14 -7.91 47.46 2.29
N HIS A 15 -6.96 46.57 2.62
CA HIS A 15 -6.57 46.41 4.03
C HIS A 15 -5.26 45.60 4.18
N CYS A 16 -4.35 46.22 4.92
CA CYS A 16 -3.05 45.76 5.37
C CYS A 16 -3.15 45.03 6.72
N TRP A 17 -2.11 44.26 7.06
CA TRP A 17 -1.80 43.59 8.34
C TRP A 17 -2.56 42.26 8.59
N GLN A 18 -1.98 41.16 9.11
CA GLN A 18 -0.88 41.05 10.07
C GLN A 18 -0.40 39.58 10.17
N LEU A 19 0.92 39.39 10.27
CA LEU A 19 1.56 38.24 10.90
C LEU A 19 1.06 38.09 12.36
N GLN A 20 0.63 36.90 12.79
CA GLN A 20 0.86 36.41 14.17
C GLN A 20 0.41 34.96 14.42
N ARG A 21 1.38 34.15 14.88
CA ARG A 21 1.31 33.19 16.01
C ARG A 21 0.07 32.28 16.13
N LEU A 22 0.24 31.00 15.78
CA LEU A 22 -0.52 29.91 16.41
C LEU A 22 0.13 29.57 17.77
N ARG A 23 -0.44 30.11 18.85
CA ARG A 23 -0.27 29.59 20.22
C ARG A 23 -1.56 28.90 20.64
N ALA A 24 -1.37 27.76 21.31
CA ALA A 24 -2.18 27.15 22.37
C ALA A 24 -3.69 27.41 22.36
N LEU A 25 -4.48 26.33 22.18
CA LEU A 25 -5.85 26.26 22.68
C LEU A 25 -5.87 25.31 23.88
N ASP A 26 -6.03 25.94 25.04
CA ASP A 26 -6.30 25.32 26.32
C ASP A 26 -7.72 24.74 26.39
N PHE A 27 -7.84 23.72 27.23
CA PHE A 27 -9.05 23.01 27.61
C PHE A 27 -10.05 23.93 28.36
N GLU A 28 -11.33 23.88 27.98
CA GLU A 28 -12.42 24.20 28.90
C GLU A 28 -13.36 23.00 29.06
N LEU A 29 -13.38 22.50 30.29
CA LEU A 29 -14.30 21.50 30.82
C LEU A 29 -15.71 22.08 30.89
N ILE A 30 -16.65 21.53 30.11
CA ILE A 30 -18.08 21.74 30.34
C ILE A 30 -18.54 20.68 31.36
N THR A 31 -18.73 21.11 32.60
CA THR A 31 -19.46 20.39 33.65
C THR A 31 -20.96 20.51 33.41
N VAL A 32 -21.67 19.38 33.35
CA VAL A 32 -23.15 19.36 33.31
C VAL A 32 -23.66 19.08 34.73
N PRO A 33 -24.61 19.87 35.27
CA PRO A 33 -25.07 19.71 36.64
C PRO A 33 -26.07 18.56 36.78
N CYS A 34 -25.93 17.84 37.90
CA CYS A 34 -26.83 16.81 38.39
C CYS A 34 -28.16 17.45 38.82
N VAL A 35 -29.29 17.03 38.25
CA VAL A 35 -30.63 17.37 38.72
C VAL A 35 -31.30 16.12 39.26
N THR A 36 -31.49 16.11 40.58
CA THR A 36 -32.35 15.21 41.33
C THR A 36 -33.81 15.63 41.15
N GLY A 37 -34.69 14.69 40.80
CA GLY A 37 -36.12 14.98 40.68
C GLY A 37 -36.95 13.72 40.42
N THR A 38 -37.69 13.30 41.44
CA THR A 38 -38.53 12.10 41.49
C THR A 38 -39.91 12.29 40.86
N ARG A 39 -40.46 11.17 40.36
CA ARG A 39 -41.87 10.73 40.23
C ARG A 39 -42.62 10.87 38.90
N ASP A 40 -43.01 9.67 38.46
CA ASP A 40 -44.33 9.22 37.96
C ASP A 40 -44.84 9.73 36.61
N GLY A 41 -44.83 8.81 35.63
CA GLY A 41 -45.51 8.94 34.36
C GLY A 41 -45.02 7.90 33.35
N ALA A 42 -45.59 6.69 33.41
CA ALA A 42 -45.33 5.63 32.44
C ALA A 42 -45.81 6.04 31.05
N ASN A 43 -44.91 6.01 30.06
CA ASN A 43 -45.24 6.04 28.64
C ASN A 43 -44.51 4.86 27.95
N PRO A 44 -45.20 3.81 27.49
CA PRO A 44 -44.56 2.64 26.93
C PRO A 44 -44.48 2.78 25.41
N ASP A 45 -43.60 3.65 24.89
CA ASP A 45 -43.29 3.68 23.45
C ASP A 45 -42.01 4.46 23.14
N VAL A 46 -40.91 4.08 23.81
CA VAL A 46 -39.56 4.42 23.35
C VAL A 46 -38.71 3.16 23.41
N SER A 47 -38.60 2.47 22.28
CA SER A 47 -37.62 1.42 22.08
C SER A 47 -36.21 2.01 22.28
N PRO A 48 -35.36 1.46 23.16
CA PRO A 48 -33.96 1.82 23.20
C PRO A 48 -33.34 1.51 21.83
N PHE A 49 -32.47 2.37 21.33
CA PHE A 49 -31.60 2.05 20.19
C PHE A 49 -30.76 0.82 20.56
N PHE A 50 -31.25 -0.37 20.22
CA PHE A 50 -30.52 -1.62 20.36
C PHE A 50 -29.49 -1.67 19.23
N LEU A 51 -28.21 -1.67 19.59
CA LEU A 51 -27.16 -2.13 18.69
C LEU A 51 -27.52 -3.58 18.26
N PRO A 52 -27.35 -3.94 16.98
CA PRO A 52 -27.67 -5.29 16.49
C PRO A 52 -26.98 -6.37 17.34
N GLU A 53 -27.61 -7.53 17.54
CA GLU A 53 -27.07 -8.66 18.35
C GLU A 53 -25.64 -9.08 17.94
N SER A 54 -25.25 -8.84 16.69
CA SER A 54 -23.88 -9.02 16.18
C SER A 54 -22.82 -8.19 16.92
N ARG A 55 -23.18 -7.01 17.46
CA ARG A 55 -22.30 -6.17 18.30
C ARG A 55 -22.25 -6.61 19.76
N GLN A 56 -23.27 -7.32 20.26
CA GLN A 56 -23.31 -7.77 21.66
C GLN A 56 -22.41 -8.99 21.89
N LEU A 57 -22.32 -9.89 20.91
CA LEU A 57 -21.40 -11.04 20.97
C LEU A 57 -19.93 -10.66 20.83
N LEU A 58 -19.62 -9.56 20.11
CA LEU A 58 -18.25 -9.01 20.00
C LEU A 58 -17.70 -8.45 21.32
N ILE A 59 -18.57 -8.01 22.24
CA ILE A 59 -18.18 -7.47 23.55
C ILE A 59 -17.87 -8.60 24.54
N SER A 60 -18.37 -9.82 24.30
CA SER A 60 -18.30 -10.93 25.26
C SER A 60 -16.91 -11.55 25.43
N SER A 61 -15.94 -11.34 24.52
CA SER A 61 -14.59 -11.92 24.64
C SER A 61 -13.55 -11.00 25.28
N MET A 62 -13.89 -9.73 25.59
CA MET A 62 -12.91 -8.74 26.07
C MET A 62 -13.40 -7.99 27.32
N THR A 63 -13.73 -8.73 28.37
CA THR A 63 -14.20 -8.22 29.68
C THR A 63 -13.11 -7.59 30.55
N THR A 64 -12.02 -7.07 29.97
CA THR A 64 -10.99 -6.34 30.71
C THR A 64 -11.13 -4.84 30.47
N SER A 65 -11.01 -4.03 31.53
CA SER A 65 -11.06 -2.55 31.44
C SER A 65 -10.02 -1.98 30.45
N VAL A 66 -8.93 -2.72 30.21
CA VAL A 66 -7.87 -2.38 29.25
C VAL A 66 -8.38 -2.52 27.81
N GLY A 67 -9.02 -3.62 27.46
CA GLY A 67 -9.57 -3.83 26.11
C GLY A 67 -10.59 -2.77 25.70
N ALA A 68 -11.46 -2.37 26.63
CA ALA A 68 -12.45 -1.32 26.38
C ALA A 68 -11.81 0.06 26.08
N LYS A 69 -10.70 0.41 26.74
CA LYS A 69 -9.98 1.66 26.51
C LYS A 69 -9.29 1.68 25.15
N VAL A 70 -8.63 0.57 24.78
CA VAL A 70 -7.97 0.42 23.49
C VAL A 70 -8.99 0.59 22.35
N LEU A 71 -10.14 -0.07 22.46
CA LEU A 71 -11.19 0.00 21.44
C LEU A 71 -11.81 1.41 21.34
N ALA A 72 -12.03 2.09 22.46
CA ALA A 72 -12.49 3.48 22.45
C ALA A 72 -11.52 4.39 21.69
N GLU A 73 -10.21 4.17 21.86
CA GLU A 73 -9.18 4.93 21.16
C GLU A 73 -9.08 4.58 19.67
N VAL A 74 -9.28 3.31 19.29
CA VAL A 74 -9.45 2.90 17.89
C VAL A 74 -10.58 3.68 17.23
N TYR A 75 -11.77 3.71 17.85
CA TYR A 75 -12.90 4.43 17.30
C TYR A 75 -12.70 5.95 17.30
N ARG A 76 -11.96 6.50 18.27
CA ARG A 76 -11.59 7.92 18.26
C ARG A 76 -10.66 8.28 17.09
N LEU A 77 -9.67 7.44 16.80
CA LEU A 77 -8.66 7.73 15.79
C LEU A 77 -9.10 7.44 14.35
N HIS A 78 -9.95 6.44 14.10
CA HIS A 78 -10.22 6.01 12.72
C HIS A 78 -10.89 7.10 11.85
N HIS A 79 -11.66 8.00 12.46
CA HIS A 79 -12.32 9.13 11.80
C HIS A 79 -11.39 10.31 11.48
N ILE A 80 -10.19 10.36 12.06
CA ILE A 80 -9.27 11.49 11.85
C ILE A 80 -8.80 11.44 10.39
N PRO A 81 -9.04 12.47 9.55
CA PRO A 81 -8.59 12.46 8.17
C PRO A 81 -7.05 12.47 8.10
N LEU A 82 -6.51 11.75 7.12
CA LEU A 82 -5.07 11.75 6.84
C LEU A 82 -4.84 12.21 5.42
N PRO A 83 -3.78 12.99 5.16
CA PRO A 83 -3.42 13.34 3.79
C PRO A 83 -3.10 12.08 2.98
N PRO A 84 -3.36 12.09 1.66
CA PRO A 84 -2.92 11.02 0.78
C PRO A 84 -1.39 10.95 0.79
N ILE A 85 -0.84 9.75 0.71
CA ILE A 85 0.60 9.55 0.56
C ILE A 85 0.90 9.68 -0.94
N THR A 86 1.64 10.72 -1.32
CA THR A 86 2.07 10.96 -2.70
C THR A 86 3.58 10.80 -2.83
N LEU A 87 4.07 10.62 -4.06
CA LEU A 87 5.51 10.59 -4.30
C LEU A 87 6.19 11.90 -3.84
N GLN A 88 5.56 13.06 -4.05
CA GLN A 88 6.09 14.35 -3.58
C GLN A 88 6.16 14.43 -2.06
N GLU A 89 5.19 13.87 -1.35
CA GLU A 89 5.18 13.84 0.11
C GLU A 89 6.28 12.92 0.65
N LEU A 90 6.52 11.78 0.01
CA LEU A 90 7.62 10.87 0.39
C LEU A 90 8.98 11.56 0.29
N LEU A 91 9.23 12.33 -0.77
CA LEU A 91 10.49 13.08 -0.97
C LEU A 91 10.78 14.09 0.17
N LYS A 92 9.75 14.54 0.89
CA LYS A 92 9.88 15.48 2.00
C LYS A 92 10.10 14.79 3.35
N ARG A 93 10.02 13.45 3.41
CA ARG A 93 10.12 12.68 4.66
C ARG A 93 11.53 12.15 4.91
N GLY A 94 12.08 12.54 6.06
CA GLY A 94 13.41 12.14 6.50
C GLY A 94 14.51 13.08 6.00
N PRO A 95 15.76 12.83 6.39
CA PRO A 95 16.89 13.64 5.94
C PRO A 95 17.21 13.43 4.46
N GLY A 96 17.56 14.52 3.77
CA GLY A 96 18.05 14.48 2.39
C GLY A 96 19.58 14.47 2.34
N ALA A 97 20.14 13.79 1.34
CA ALA A 97 21.57 13.83 1.04
C ALA A 97 21.79 14.12 -0.45
N SER A 98 22.80 14.92 -0.77
CA SER A 98 23.21 15.09 -2.16
C SER A 98 23.85 13.80 -2.69
N PRO A 99 23.85 13.56 -4.02
CA PRO A 99 24.49 12.37 -4.60
C PRO A 99 25.95 12.19 -4.19
N ALA A 100 26.71 13.28 -4.11
CA ALA A 100 28.11 13.26 -3.68
C ALA A 100 28.28 12.79 -2.22
N ILE A 101 27.43 13.31 -1.32
CA ILE A 101 27.42 12.88 0.09
C ILE A 101 27.04 11.40 0.17
N ALA A 102 25.93 11.00 -0.47
CA ALA A 102 25.47 9.62 -0.45
C ALA A 102 26.55 8.62 -0.93
N ALA A 103 27.29 8.96 -1.98
CA ALA A 103 28.37 8.12 -2.51
C ALA A 103 29.52 7.94 -1.50
N THR A 104 29.82 8.97 -0.73
CA THR A 104 30.87 8.90 0.31
C THR A 104 30.41 8.04 1.49
N LEU A 105 29.13 8.13 1.88
CA LEU A 105 28.61 7.42 3.05
C LEU A 105 28.45 5.90 2.84
N GLN A 106 28.27 5.42 1.61
CA GLN A 106 27.97 4.01 1.34
C GLN A 106 29.02 3.03 1.86
N ASN A 107 30.29 3.44 1.88
CA ASN A 107 31.42 2.59 2.24
C ASN A 107 32.08 3.00 3.57
N ASP A 108 31.48 3.94 4.31
CA ASP A 108 32.02 4.45 5.57
C ASP A 108 30.94 4.48 6.68
N PRO A 109 30.84 3.40 7.49
CA PRO A 109 29.89 3.33 8.59
C PRO A 109 30.09 4.41 9.66
N GLN A 110 31.32 4.89 9.87
CA GLN A 110 31.59 5.94 10.87
C GLN A 110 31.09 7.29 10.36
N ALA A 111 31.36 7.62 9.10
CA ALA A 111 30.82 8.81 8.47
C ALA A 111 29.30 8.78 8.41
N LEU A 112 28.68 7.62 8.14
CA LEU A 112 27.23 7.44 8.16
C LEU A 112 26.63 7.73 9.54
N ASN A 113 27.23 7.19 10.62
CA ASN A 113 26.75 7.47 11.97
C ASN A 113 26.85 8.95 12.32
N LYS A 114 27.98 9.60 12.00
CA LYS A 114 28.14 11.05 12.18
C LYS A 114 27.13 11.84 11.36
N TRP A 115 26.85 11.42 10.13
CA TRP A 115 25.83 12.05 9.29
C TRP A 115 24.43 11.94 9.89
N ARG A 116 24.08 10.79 10.49
CA ARG A 116 22.81 10.60 11.20
C ARG A 116 22.70 11.50 12.43
N GLU A 117 23.78 11.65 13.20
CA GLU A 117 23.82 12.54 14.36
C GLU A 117 23.57 14.00 13.96
N VAL A 118 24.23 14.47 12.88
CA VAL A 118 24.02 15.82 12.34
C VAL A 118 22.58 16.00 11.84
N ASN A 119 21.99 14.96 11.26
CA ASN A 119 20.63 14.99 10.72
C ASN A 119 19.56 14.50 11.70
N ALA A 120 19.90 14.35 12.98
CA ALA A 120 18.98 13.86 14.00
C ALA A 120 17.64 14.62 14.06
N PRO A 121 17.59 15.97 13.92
CA PRO A 121 16.31 16.68 13.91
C PRO A 121 15.34 16.23 12.80
N ALA A 122 15.85 15.98 11.59
CA ALA A 122 15.03 15.53 10.46
C ALA A 122 14.57 14.08 10.62
N ILE A 123 15.45 13.22 11.16
CA ILE A 123 15.12 11.82 11.47
C ILE A 123 14.02 11.76 12.53
N VAL A 124 14.20 12.48 13.66
CA VAL A 124 13.22 12.53 14.75
C VAL A 124 11.89 13.10 14.28
N THR A 125 11.89 14.19 13.49
CA THR A 125 10.66 14.76 12.93
C THR A 125 9.92 13.73 12.06
N SER A 126 10.64 13.01 11.21
CA SER A 126 10.06 11.94 10.39
C SER A 126 9.46 10.82 11.25
N ALA A 127 10.15 10.40 12.32
CA ALA A 127 9.64 9.40 13.26
C ALA A 127 8.38 9.88 14.02
N GLN A 128 8.32 11.15 14.40
CA GLN A 128 7.14 11.74 15.06
C GLN A 128 5.91 11.78 14.12
N LEU A 129 6.12 12.04 12.82
CA LEU A 129 5.05 11.94 11.83
C LEU A 129 4.53 10.50 11.72
N LEU A 130 5.43 9.51 11.69
CA LEU A 130 5.04 8.10 11.72
C LEU A 130 4.26 7.73 12.98
N HIS A 131 4.75 8.16 14.15
CA HIS A 131 4.11 7.94 15.45
C HIS A 131 2.67 8.48 15.49
N ARG A 132 2.41 9.61 14.83
CA ARG A 132 1.07 10.18 14.70
C ARG A 132 0.19 9.45 13.68
N GLU A 133 0.73 9.12 12.51
CA GLU A 133 -0.07 8.66 11.37
C GLU A 133 -0.35 7.14 11.38
N VAL A 134 0.60 6.32 11.84
CA VAL A 134 0.46 4.86 11.77
C VAL A 134 -0.66 4.34 12.68
N PRO A 135 -0.81 4.79 13.95
CA PRO A 135 -1.93 4.33 14.78
C PRO A 135 -3.29 4.63 14.14
N ILE A 136 -3.45 5.79 13.50
CA ILE A 136 -4.67 6.13 12.77
C ILE A 136 -4.91 5.13 11.62
N ARG A 137 -3.87 4.81 10.83
CA ARG A 137 -4.00 3.84 9.73
C ARG A 137 -4.32 2.42 10.22
N ILE A 138 -3.76 2.00 11.36
CA ILE A 138 -4.08 0.71 11.99
C ILE A 138 -5.50 0.71 12.55
N SER A 139 -5.95 1.79 13.21
CA SER A 139 -7.32 1.89 13.72
C SER A 139 -8.35 1.73 12.60
N ARG A 140 -8.11 2.31 11.43
CA ARG A 140 -8.96 2.12 10.25
C ARG A 140 -8.97 0.66 9.80
N ARG A 141 -7.81 0.00 9.74
CA ARG A 141 -7.75 -1.44 9.39
C ARG A 141 -8.52 -2.33 10.36
N ILE A 142 -8.49 -2.02 11.66
CA ILE A 142 -9.29 -2.73 12.66
C ILE A 142 -10.78 -2.57 12.34
N VAL A 143 -11.22 -1.34 12.09
CA VAL A 143 -12.60 -1.03 11.73
C VAL A 143 -13.00 -1.64 10.37
N ASP A 144 -12.09 -1.69 9.39
CA ASP A 144 -12.31 -2.35 8.10
C ASP A 144 -12.61 -3.84 8.29
N LEU A 145 -11.89 -4.52 9.19
CA LEU A 145 -12.16 -5.93 9.53
C LEU A 145 -13.49 -6.14 10.27
N GLU A 146 -13.87 -5.20 11.14
CA GLU A 146 -15.15 -5.24 11.85
C GLU A 146 -16.35 -5.00 10.91
N ASN A 147 -16.13 -4.25 9.83
CA ASN A 147 -17.13 -3.93 8.83
C ASN A 147 -17.05 -4.83 7.57
N LEU A 148 -16.27 -5.92 7.62
CA LEU A 148 -16.34 -6.93 6.57
C LEU A 148 -17.78 -7.48 6.45
N PRO A 149 -18.21 -7.83 5.24
CA PRO A 149 -19.58 -8.26 5.01
C PRO A 149 -19.87 -9.65 5.61
N ASP A 150 -21.16 -9.92 5.84
CA ASP A 150 -21.73 -11.18 6.29
C ASP A 150 -21.03 -11.76 7.54
N GLU A 151 -20.70 -13.06 7.55
CA GLU A 151 -20.07 -13.74 8.69
C GLU A 151 -18.56 -13.50 8.84
N LEU A 152 -17.91 -12.80 7.90
CA LEU A 152 -16.45 -12.61 7.90
C LEU A 152 -15.89 -11.98 9.19
N PRO A 153 -16.51 -10.95 9.81
CA PRO A 153 -16.01 -10.37 11.05
C PRO A 153 -15.93 -11.36 12.24
N GLN A 154 -16.66 -12.49 12.14
CA GLN A 154 -16.70 -13.56 13.14
C GLN A 154 -15.88 -14.79 12.73
N ALA A 155 -15.35 -14.83 11.50
CA ALA A 155 -14.48 -15.90 11.05
C ALA A 155 -13.21 -15.95 11.92
N LYS A 156 -12.83 -17.13 12.41
CA LYS A 156 -11.68 -17.30 13.33
C LYS A 156 -10.39 -16.64 12.81
N PRO A 157 -10.01 -16.76 11.52
CA PRO A 157 -8.81 -16.11 11.01
C PRO A 157 -8.89 -14.57 11.06
N ILE A 158 -10.08 -14.00 10.82
CA ILE A 158 -10.32 -12.55 10.87
C ILE A 158 -10.32 -12.04 12.32
N VAL A 159 -10.92 -12.79 13.26
CA VAL A 159 -10.89 -12.45 14.68
C VAL A 159 -9.45 -12.46 15.21
N SER A 160 -8.68 -13.50 14.90
CA SER A 160 -7.25 -13.59 15.24
C SER A 160 -6.46 -12.40 14.69
N LEU A 161 -6.67 -12.06 13.41
CA LEU A 161 -6.05 -10.90 12.78
C LEU A 161 -6.43 -9.58 13.47
N ARG A 162 -7.72 -9.40 13.82
CA ARG A 162 -8.19 -8.21 14.55
C ARG A 162 -7.52 -8.09 15.91
N GLU A 163 -7.39 -9.19 16.65
CA GLU A 163 -6.71 -9.22 17.95
C GLU A 163 -5.21 -8.85 17.83
N GLN A 164 -4.54 -9.35 16.80
CA GLN A 164 -3.16 -8.95 16.48
C GLN A 164 -3.05 -7.45 16.19
N LEU A 165 -3.97 -6.89 15.39
CA LEU A 165 -3.97 -5.45 15.09
C LEU A 165 -4.27 -4.60 16.33
N LEU A 166 -5.20 -5.03 17.20
CA LEU A 166 -5.48 -4.37 18.47
C LEU A 166 -4.26 -4.35 19.39
N SER A 167 -3.56 -5.48 19.50
CA SER A 167 -2.30 -5.57 20.26
C SER A 167 -1.21 -4.64 19.70
N SER A 168 -1.03 -4.61 18.37
CA SER A 168 -0.07 -3.70 17.73
C SER A 168 -0.46 -2.24 17.92
N PHE A 169 -1.76 -1.92 17.85
CA PHE A 169 -2.26 -0.57 18.10
C PHE A 169 -1.99 -0.12 19.52
N ASP A 170 -2.28 -0.97 20.52
CA ASP A 170 -2.01 -0.67 21.94
C ASP A 170 -0.51 -0.45 22.20
N GLN A 171 0.36 -1.28 21.60
CA GLN A 171 1.81 -1.09 21.68
C GLN A 171 2.27 0.24 21.06
N LEU A 172 1.70 0.65 19.92
CA LEU A 172 2.04 1.93 19.27
C LEU A 172 1.55 3.13 20.09
N MET A 173 0.33 3.06 20.63
CA MET A 173 -0.23 4.13 21.47
C MET A 173 0.52 4.27 22.80
N SER A 174 1.04 3.15 23.33
CA SER A 174 1.85 3.12 24.55
C SER A 174 3.31 3.53 24.31
N CYS A 175 3.77 3.55 23.06
CA CYS A 175 5.13 3.94 22.72
C CYS A 175 5.31 5.46 22.93
N PRO A 176 6.34 5.91 23.68
CA PRO A 176 6.62 7.33 23.84
C PRO A 176 6.92 8.01 22.51
N LEU A 177 6.53 9.28 22.37
CA LEU A 177 6.88 10.08 21.21
C LEU A 177 8.42 10.16 21.06
N PRO A 178 9.00 9.77 19.91
CA PRO A 178 10.44 9.85 19.71
C PRO A 178 10.95 11.30 19.86
N ALA A 179 11.86 11.52 20.82
CA ALA A 179 12.44 12.85 21.08
C ALA A 179 13.91 12.97 20.65
N ASN A 180 14.56 11.85 20.36
CA ASN A 180 15.98 11.75 19.98
C ASN A 180 16.21 10.44 19.20
N LEU A 181 17.44 10.23 18.71
CA LEU A 181 17.81 9.04 17.94
C LEU A 181 17.65 7.73 18.71
N ALA A 182 17.81 7.73 20.05
CA ALA A 182 17.59 6.53 20.84
C ALA A 182 16.10 6.14 20.86
N GLY A 183 15.22 7.12 21.10
CA GLY A 183 13.77 6.90 21.05
C GLY A 183 13.26 6.56 19.65
N GLU A 184 13.84 7.13 18.59
CA GLU A 184 13.53 6.74 17.21
C GLU A 184 13.91 5.28 16.95
N ARG A 185 15.12 4.85 17.33
CA ARG A 185 15.55 3.46 17.17
C ARG A 185 14.62 2.49 17.90
N ASP A 186 14.22 2.81 19.13
CA ASP A 186 13.31 1.97 19.92
C ASP A 186 11.92 1.88 19.24
N PHE A 187 11.44 3.01 18.69
CA PHE A 187 10.20 3.05 17.91
C PHE A 187 10.30 2.24 16.61
N MET A 188 11.44 2.27 15.92
CA MET A 188 11.66 1.47 14.71
C MET A 188 11.82 -0.02 15.00
N GLU A 189 12.33 -0.40 16.17
CA GLU A 189 12.34 -1.80 16.62
C GLU A 189 10.91 -2.31 16.88
N LEU A 190 10.05 -1.49 17.48
CA LEU A 190 8.62 -1.82 17.61
C LEU A 190 7.97 -2.04 16.23
N HIS A 191 8.25 -1.17 15.25
CA HIS A 191 7.76 -1.35 13.88
C HIS A 191 8.26 -2.64 13.22
N ARG A 192 9.53 -3.02 13.45
CA ARG A 192 10.10 -4.28 12.95
C ARG A 192 9.39 -5.49 13.58
N LYS A 193 9.12 -5.44 14.88
CA LYS A 193 8.36 -6.47 15.59
C LYS A 193 6.94 -6.61 15.03
N ILE A 194 6.20 -5.49 14.94
CA ILE A 194 4.84 -5.46 14.39
C ILE A 194 4.82 -6.00 12.96
N ARG A 195 5.78 -5.60 12.12
CA ARG A 195 5.93 -6.11 10.75
C ARG A 195 6.06 -7.63 10.70
N LYS A 196 6.84 -8.23 11.60
CA LYS A 196 7.01 -9.69 11.67
C LYS A 196 5.74 -10.40 12.15
N GLU A 197 5.06 -9.84 13.15
CA GLU A 197 3.76 -10.37 13.63
C GLU A 197 2.69 -10.32 12.54
N HIS A 198 2.77 -9.31 11.69
CA HIS A 198 1.84 -9.05 10.60
C HIS A 198 2.18 -9.81 9.30
N ALA A 199 3.17 -10.69 9.30
CA ALA A 199 3.53 -11.46 8.11
C ALA A 199 2.40 -12.40 7.67
N THR A 200 1.66 -13.00 8.61
CA THR A 200 0.60 -13.99 8.32
C THR A 200 -0.76 -13.37 7.98
N MET A 201 -0.89 -12.04 7.98
CA MET A 201 -2.18 -11.38 7.82
C MET A 201 -2.85 -11.67 6.46
N HIS A 202 -2.05 -11.84 5.40
CA HIS A 202 -2.60 -12.17 4.10
C HIS A 202 -3.24 -13.57 4.13
N GLY A 203 -2.51 -14.58 4.63
CA GLY A 203 -3.01 -15.95 4.76
C GLY A 203 -4.32 -16.03 5.56
N ASN A 204 -4.44 -15.27 6.66
CA ASN A 204 -5.68 -15.23 7.43
C ASN A 204 -6.88 -14.71 6.61
N ILE A 205 -6.67 -13.70 5.76
CA ILE A 205 -7.74 -13.16 4.89
C ILE A 205 -8.08 -14.17 3.81
N ALA A 206 -7.06 -14.73 3.15
CA ALA A 206 -7.25 -15.74 2.12
C ALA A 206 -8.05 -16.94 2.67
N GLU A 207 -7.64 -17.50 3.80
CA GLU A 207 -8.35 -18.61 4.49
C GLU A 207 -9.81 -18.26 4.78
N ALA A 208 -10.07 -17.06 5.32
CA ALA A 208 -11.43 -16.64 5.64
C ALA A 208 -12.30 -16.47 4.38
N VAL A 209 -11.75 -15.92 3.30
CA VAL A 209 -12.46 -15.73 2.03
C VAL A 209 -12.68 -17.07 1.32
N GLN A 210 -11.71 -17.98 1.35
CA GLN A 210 -11.81 -19.33 0.80
C GLN A 210 -12.93 -20.15 1.44
N ALA A 211 -13.22 -19.93 2.72
CA ALA A 211 -14.27 -20.63 3.45
C ALA A 211 -15.69 -20.16 3.12
N LEU A 212 -15.85 -19.07 2.36
CA LEU A 212 -17.16 -18.53 1.99
C LEU A 212 -17.85 -19.42 0.95
N LYS A 213 -19.19 -19.49 1.02
CA LYS A 213 -20.01 -20.26 0.07
C LYS A 213 -20.45 -19.46 -1.15
N TYR A 214 -20.44 -18.14 -1.03
CA TYR A 214 -20.83 -17.18 -2.05
C TYR A 214 -20.01 -15.91 -1.86
N GLU A 215 -19.97 -15.07 -2.89
CA GLU A 215 -19.32 -13.76 -2.81
C GLU A 215 -20.22 -12.75 -2.07
N PRO A 216 -19.79 -12.21 -0.94
CA PRO A 216 -20.50 -11.15 -0.24
C PRO A 216 -20.45 -9.82 -1.01
N GLN A 217 -21.55 -9.06 -0.97
CA GLN A 217 -21.58 -7.72 -1.56
C GLN A 217 -20.58 -6.79 -0.85
N GLY A 218 -19.79 -6.04 -1.62
CA GLY A 218 -18.83 -5.08 -1.09
C GLY A 218 -17.52 -5.67 -0.55
N LEU A 219 -17.33 -7.01 -0.61
CA LEU A 219 -16.11 -7.66 -0.10
C LEU A 219 -14.84 -7.05 -0.69
N SER A 220 -14.80 -6.92 -2.02
CA SER A 220 -13.60 -6.43 -2.72
C SER A 220 -13.27 -4.98 -2.37
N GLU A 221 -14.28 -4.13 -2.16
CA GLU A 221 -14.11 -2.73 -1.78
C GLU A 221 -13.53 -2.63 -0.36
N SER A 222 -14.10 -3.38 0.59
CA SER A 222 -13.61 -3.45 1.97
C SER A 222 -12.16 -3.95 2.05
N LEU A 223 -11.82 -5.00 1.29
CA LEU A 223 -10.45 -5.52 1.24
C LEU A 223 -9.48 -4.55 0.56
N ASP A 224 -9.92 -3.84 -0.49
CA ASP A 224 -9.10 -2.80 -1.11
C ASP A 224 -8.74 -1.69 -0.11
N HIS A 225 -9.68 -1.25 0.73
CA HIS A 225 -9.39 -0.27 1.80
C HIS A 225 -8.35 -0.81 2.79
N PHE A 226 -8.52 -2.06 3.22
CA PHE A 226 -7.59 -2.72 4.14
C PHE A 226 -6.16 -2.82 3.57
N TYR A 227 -6.02 -3.30 2.33
CA TYR A 227 -4.72 -3.45 1.67
C TYR A 227 -4.10 -2.11 1.30
N ASN A 228 -4.87 -1.11 0.86
CA ASN A 228 -4.35 0.24 0.63
C ASN A 228 -3.77 0.87 1.91
N SER A 229 -4.41 0.65 3.07
CA SER A 229 -3.87 1.11 4.35
C SER A 229 -2.53 0.41 4.66
N ARG A 230 -2.41 -0.90 4.38
CA ARG A 230 -1.15 -1.66 4.54
C ARG A 230 -0.05 -1.14 3.62
N ILE A 231 -0.35 -0.89 2.34
CA ILE A 231 0.58 -0.28 1.37
C ILE A 231 1.05 1.08 1.90
N GLY A 232 0.15 1.91 2.41
CA GLY A 232 0.49 3.23 2.92
C GLY A 232 1.39 3.20 4.16
N ILE A 233 1.09 2.37 5.16
CA ILE A 233 1.97 2.21 6.33
C ILE A 233 3.36 1.78 5.88
N ARG A 234 3.45 0.84 4.94
CA ARG A 234 4.71 0.37 4.38
C ARG A 234 5.49 1.51 3.71
N MET A 235 4.88 2.26 2.79
CA MET A 235 5.55 3.37 2.10
C MET A 235 6.18 4.36 3.07
N LEU A 236 5.46 4.69 4.15
CA LEU A 236 5.93 5.63 5.15
C LEU A 236 7.10 5.09 5.99
N VAL A 237 6.98 3.84 6.46
CA VAL A 237 8.02 3.19 7.28
C VAL A 237 9.28 2.94 6.46
N ASP A 238 9.14 2.43 5.24
CA ASP A 238 10.28 2.15 4.37
C ASP A 238 10.96 3.46 3.93
N GLN A 239 10.21 4.53 3.64
CA GLN A 239 10.77 5.85 3.37
C GLN A 239 11.61 6.36 4.55
N HIS A 240 11.09 6.24 5.78
CA HIS A 240 11.81 6.66 6.98
C HIS A 240 13.12 5.91 7.18
N LEU A 241 13.10 4.58 7.01
CA LEU A 241 14.29 3.73 7.14
C LEU A 241 15.32 4.04 6.03
N ALA A 242 14.87 4.10 4.77
CA ALA A 242 15.76 4.32 3.64
C ALA A 242 16.41 5.71 3.65
N ALA A 243 15.71 6.74 4.14
CA ALA A 243 16.26 8.09 4.26
C ALA A 243 17.47 8.15 5.21
N GLN A 244 17.57 7.23 6.18
CA GLN A 244 18.70 7.15 7.11
C GLN A 244 19.93 6.42 6.56
N THR A 245 19.83 5.83 5.38
CA THR A 245 20.93 5.18 4.65
C THR A 245 21.00 5.73 3.23
N PRO A 246 21.52 6.95 3.05
CA PRO A 246 21.53 7.59 1.75
C PRO A 246 22.22 6.75 0.69
N LYS A 247 21.55 6.59 -0.46
CA LYS A 247 22.05 5.87 -1.62
C LYS A 247 22.07 6.81 -2.83
N PRO A 248 23.16 6.89 -3.61
CA PRO A 248 23.20 7.66 -4.85
C PRO A 248 22.04 7.27 -5.78
N GLY A 249 21.38 8.27 -6.35
CA GLY A 249 20.21 8.08 -7.19
C GLY A 249 18.89 7.93 -6.43
N PHE A 250 18.88 7.85 -5.10
CA PHE A 250 17.67 7.66 -4.30
C PHE A 250 17.43 8.80 -3.31
N THR A 251 16.15 9.10 -3.07
CA THR A 251 15.68 9.91 -1.93
C THR A 251 14.73 9.04 -1.10
N GLY A 252 15.26 8.44 -0.04
CA GLY A 252 14.60 7.34 0.66
C GLY A 252 14.32 6.17 -0.28
N ILE A 253 13.05 5.77 -0.42
CA ILE A 253 12.62 4.69 -1.33
C ILE A 253 12.36 5.16 -2.76
N VAL A 254 12.35 6.48 -3.01
CA VAL A 254 12.09 7.03 -4.34
C VAL A 254 13.39 7.05 -5.14
N HIS A 255 13.42 6.34 -6.26
CA HIS A 255 14.51 6.33 -7.22
C HIS A 255 14.37 7.50 -8.18
N ASN A 256 15.42 8.27 -8.39
CA ASN A 256 15.40 9.48 -9.23
C ASN A 256 15.30 9.15 -10.72
N GLU A 257 15.95 8.07 -11.16
CA GLU A 257 16.04 7.63 -12.56
C GLU A 257 15.57 6.17 -12.67
N CYS A 258 14.32 5.92 -12.28
CA CYS A 258 13.71 4.60 -12.37
C CYS A 258 13.46 4.20 -13.83
N SER A 259 14.16 3.17 -14.28
CA SER A 259 13.98 2.57 -15.61
C SER A 259 13.11 1.31 -15.53
N PRO A 260 11.86 1.32 -16.03
CA PRO A 260 11.04 0.11 -16.13
C PRO A 260 11.65 -0.94 -17.06
N MET A 261 12.43 -0.52 -18.06
CA MET A 261 13.18 -1.42 -18.94
C MET A 261 14.19 -2.24 -18.14
N ALA A 262 15.04 -1.57 -17.36
CA ALA A 262 16.04 -2.23 -16.54
C ALA A 262 15.39 -3.14 -15.49
N ILE A 263 14.29 -2.71 -14.87
CA ILE A 263 13.55 -3.51 -13.90
C ILE A 263 12.97 -4.77 -14.56
N ALA A 264 12.32 -4.67 -15.73
CA ALA A 264 11.78 -5.81 -16.44
C ALA A 264 12.85 -6.84 -16.83
N GLN A 265 14.00 -6.36 -17.32
CA GLN A 265 15.16 -7.20 -17.64
C GLN A 265 15.73 -7.89 -16.38
N GLU A 266 15.87 -7.14 -15.29
CA GLU A 266 16.40 -7.66 -14.02
C GLU A 266 15.45 -8.71 -13.42
N ILE A 267 14.13 -8.48 -13.47
CA ILE A 267 13.14 -9.48 -13.06
C ILE A 267 13.32 -10.73 -13.90
N ALA A 268 13.27 -10.62 -15.24
CA ALA A 268 13.40 -11.76 -16.16
C ALA A 268 14.66 -12.60 -15.90
N LEU A 269 15.78 -11.96 -15.51
CA LEU A 269 17.01 -12.66 -15.12
C LEU A 269 16.92 -13.32 -13.74
N LYS A 270 16.39 -12.61 -12.73
CA LYS A 270 16.31 -13.08 -11.34
C LYS A 270 15.35 -14.25 -11.14
N VAL A 271 14.18 -14.22 -11.79
CA VAL A 271 13.11 -15.20 -11.55
C VAL A 271 13.22 -16.42 -12.45
N ARG A 272 13.98 -16.34 -13.55
CA ARG A 272 14.23 -17.45 -14.47
C ARG A 272 14.68 -18.75 -13.78
N PRO A 273 15.72 -18.76 -12.91
CA PRO A 273 16.12 -19.99 -12.24
C PRO A 273 15.01 -20.54 -11.32
N MET A 274 14.25 -19.67 -10.65
CA MET A 274 13.15 -20.07 -9.77
C MET A 274 12.05 -20.79 -10.55
N TRP A 275 11.62 -20.23 -11.69
CA TRP A 275 10.63 -20.90 -12.53
C TRP A 275 11.17 -22.19 -13.16
N GLN A 276 12.42 -22.21 -13.62
CA GLN A 276 13.02 -23.41 -14.20
C GLN A 276 13.04 -24.60 -13.23
N GLU A 277 13.27 -24.35 -11.93
CA GLU A 277 13.19 -25.38 -10.90
C GLU A 277 11.76 -25.85 -10.63
N SER A 278 10.76 -24.95 -10.75
CA SER A 278 9.35 -25.28 -10.48
C SER A 278 8.63 -26.03 -11.62
N LEU A 279 9.13 -25.97 -12.85
CA LEU A 279 8.37 -26.34 -14.05
C LEU A 279 8.33 -27.85 -14.39
N ASP A 280 8.70 -28.76 -13.47
CA ASP A 280 8.63 -30.24 -13.65
C ASP A 280 9.06 -30.77 -15.05
N GLY A 281 10.14 -30.21 -15.61
CA GLY A 281 10.67 -30.58 -16.93
C GLY A 281 10.08 -29.82 -18.13
N GLU A 282 9.11 -28.93 -17.92
CA GLU A 282 8.60 -27.99 -18.93
C GLU A 282 9.62 -26.87 -19.20
N GLN A 283 9.65 -26.35 -20.43
CA GLN A 283 10.56 -25.25 -20.80
C GLN A 283 9.97 -23.91 -20.38
N LEU A 284 10.83 -22.97 -19.98
CA LEU A 284 10.41 -21.58 -19.74
C LEU A 284 10.25 -20.83 -21.08
N PRO A 285 9.17 -20.05 -21.30
CA PRO A 285 9.09 -19.16 -22.45
C PRO A 285 10.25 -18.15 -22.47
N ALA A 286 10.67 -17.74 -23.66
CA ALA A 286 11.54 -16.58 -23.79
C ALA A 286 10.81 -15.32 -23.33
N ILE A 287 11.44 -14.50 -22.50
CA ILE A 287 10.93 -13.20 -22.08
C ILE A 287 11.69 -12.13 -22.87
N ILE A 288 11.00 -11.47 -23.78
CA ILE A 288 11.58 -10.50 -24.71
C ILE A 288 11.20 -9.11 -24.23
N VAL A 289 12.18 -8.36 -23.72
CA VAL A 289 11.98 -6.97 -23.27
C VAL A 289 12.46 -6.03 -24.37
N SER A 290 11.61 -5.08 -24.76
CA SER A 290 11.85 -4.12 -25.85
C SER A 290 11.19 -2.77 -25.55
N GLY A 291 11.57 -1.72 -26.28
CA GLY A 291 10.98 -0.39 -26.14
C GLY A 291 12.01 0.72 -25.90
N ASP A 292 11.61 1.76 -25.19
CA ASP A 292 12.46 2.92 -24.92
C ASP A 292 13.42 2.66 -23.74
N GLU A 293 14.70 2.46 -24.05
CA GLU A 293 15.75 2.23 -23.05
C GLU A 293 16.11 3.48 -22.23
N GLN A 294 15.84 4.68 -22.77
CA GLN A 294 16.18 5.95 -22.14
C GLN A 294 15.07 6.49 -21.24
N ALA A 295 13.90 5.84 -21.26
CA ALA A 295 12.76 6.18 -20.43
C ALA A 295 13.09 5.98 -18.93
N THR A 296 13.37 7.07 -18.25
CA THR A 296 13.65 7.11 -16.81
C THR A 296 12.78 8.13 -16.11
N TYR A 297 12.34 7.79 -14.90
CA TYR A 297 11.37 8.59 -14.15
C TYR A 297 11.64 8.55 -12.66
N ARG A 298 11.21 9.59 -11.94
CA ARG A 298 11.26 9.54 -10.48
C ARG A 298 10.06 8.78 -9.92
N TYR A 299 10.32 7.58 -9.39
CA TYR A 299 9.31 6.62 -8.92
C TYR A 299 9.90 5.63 -7.89
N VAL A 300 9.05 4.82 -7.22
CA VAL A 300 9.51 3.78 -6.28
C VAL A 300 9.79 2.49 -7.07
N SER A 301 11.06 2.09 -7.22
CA SER A 301 11.44 0.93 -8.05
C SER A 301 10.80 -0.38 -7.59
N GLU A 302 10.77 -0.63 -6.27
CA GLU A 302 10.17 -1.84 -5.70
C GLU A 302 8.67 -1.94 -6.02
N HIS A 303 8.00 -0.80 -6.16
CA HIS A 303 6.60 -0.74 -6.53
C HIS A 303 6.37 -1.25 -7.96
N VAL A 304 7.26 -0.89 -8.88
CA VAL A 304 7.27 -1.40 -10.25
C VAL A 304 7.60 -2.89 -10.28
N GLU A 305 8.56 -3.32 -9.46
CA GLU A 305 8.98 -4.72 -9.34
C GLU A 305 7.83 -5.62 -8.90
N ILE A 306 7.07 -5.23 -7.88
CA ILE A 306 5.90 -6.00 -7.41
C ILE A 306 4.87 -6.16 -8.53
N ILE A 307 4.53 -5.06 -9.22
CA ILE A 307 3.51 -5.08 -10.28
C ILE A 307 3.98 -5.96 -11.46
N LEU A 308 5.21 -5.74 -11.95
CA LEU A 308 5.72 -6.47 -13.12
C LEU A 308 5.95 -7.95 -12.84
N THR A 309 6.43 -8.31 -11.65
CA THR A 309 6.68 -9.72 -11.33
C THR A 309 5.38 -10.51 -11.30
N GLU A 310 4.30 -9.95 -10.73
CA GLU A 310 2.99 -10.60 -10.73
C GLU A 310 2.41 -10.75 -12.14
N VAL A 311 2.51 -9.71 -12.97
CA VAL A 311 2.04 -9.76 -14.36
C VAL A 311 2.85 -10.75 -15.19
N LEU A 312 4.17 -10.77 -15.03
CA LEU A 312 5.06 -11.70 -15.72
C LEU A 312 4.82 -13.15 -15.29
N LYS A 313 4.59 -13.41 -14.00
CA LYS A 313 4.20 -14.73 -13.49
C LYS A 313 2.99 -15.26 -14.25
N ASN A 314 1.90 -14.49 -14.27
CA ASN A 314 0.67 -14.87 -14.97
C ASN A 314 0.92 -15.10 -16.47
N ALA A 315 1.64 -14.20 -17.15
CA ALA A 315 1.97 -14.31 -18.57
C ALA A 315 2.81 -15.57 -18.89
N VAL A 316 3.79 -15.89 -18.04
CA VAL A 316 4.63 -17.09 -18.18
C VAL A 316 3.81 -18.35 -17.99
N LEU A 317 3.02 -18.44 -16.92
CA LEU A 317 2.15 -19.59 -16.65
C LEU A 317 1.14 -19.81 -17.79
N ASN A 318 0.56 -18.73 -18.33
CA ASN A 318 -0.32 -18.78 -19.50
C ASN A 318 0.37 -19.39 -20.73
N SER A 319 1.59 -18.92 -21.05
CA SER A 319 2.38 -19.45 -22.16
C SER A 319 2.73 -20.93 -21.97
N VAL A 320 3.16 -21.31 -20.76
CA VAL A 320 3.49 -22.70 -20.40
C VAL A 320 2.27 -23.61 -20.55
N ALA A 321 1.12 -23.20 -19.99
CA ALA A 321 -0.13 -23.94 -20.10
C ALA A 321 -0.61 -24.09 -21.56
N ALA A 322 -0.39 -23.08 -22.41
CA ALA A 322 -0.68 -23.17 -23.84
C ALA A 322 0.21 -24.21 -24.54
N ALA A 323 1.50 -24.24 -24.21
CA ALA A 323 2.44 -25.22 -24.76
C ALA A 323 2.00 -26.66 -24.43
N LYS A 324 1.63 -26.89 -23.16
CA LYS A 324 1.12 -28.16 -22.66
C LYS A 324 -0.15 -28.59 -23.37
N ARG A 325 -1.13 -27.69 -23.53
CA ARG A 325 -2.38 -27.97 -24.27
C ARG A 325 -2.14 -28.31 -25.74
N ALA A 326 -1.18 -27.65 -26.38
CA ALA A 326 -0.84 -27.90 -27.78
C ALA A 326 0.10 -29.09 -28.00
N GLY A 327 0.65 -29.69 -26.92
CA GLY A 327 1.64 -30.76 -27.01
C GLY A 327 2.97 -30.32 -27.64
N ILE A 328 3.30 -29.02 -27.57
CA ILE A 328 4.56 -28.47 -28.09
C ILE A 328 5.58 -28.34 -26.96
N GLY A 329 6.83 -28.72 -27.22
CA GLY A 329 7.89 -28.73 -26.19
C GLY A 329 8.44 -27.35 -25.81
N SER A 330 8.13 -26.30 -26.57
CA SER A 330 8.63 -24.94 -26.33
C SER A 330 7.46 -23.95 -26.27
N PRO A 331 7.26 -23.27 -25.13
CA PRO A 331 6.20 -22.27 -25.01
C PRO A 331 6.43 -21.01 -25.86
N PRO A 332 5.34 -20.34 -26.28
CA PRO A 332 5.46 -19.08 -27.01
C PRO A 332 6.05 -17.97 -26.12
N PRO A 333 6.79 -17.02 -26.70
CA PRO A 333 7.48 -15.97 -25.94
C PRO A 333 6.49 -15.01 -25.27
N VAL A 334 6.89 -14.49 -24.12
CA VAL A 334 6.23 -13.37 -23.43
C VAL A 334 6.94 -12.08 -23.83
N ASN A 335 6.21 -11.11 -24.38
CA ASN A 335 6.77 -9.85 -24.83
C ASN A 335 6.47 -8.75 -23.82
N VAL A 336 7.49 -7.99 -23.42
CA VAL A 336 7.39 -6.79 -22.60
C VAL A 336 7.80 -5.60 -23.45
N LEU A 337 6.87 -4.66 -23.65
CA LEU A 337 7.09 -3.42 -24.37
C LEU A 337 7.02 -2.25 -23.38
N VAL A 338 8.11 -1.50 -23.27
CA VAL A 338 8.22 -0.32 -22.43
C VAL A 338 8.12 0.94 -23.30
N SER A 339 7.22 1.84 -22.95
CA SER A 339 7.06 3.13 -23.62
C SER A 339 7.06 4.27 -22.61
N GLY A 340 8.00 5.19 -22.77
CA GLY A 340 8.04 6.43 -22.01
C GLY A 340 7.12 7.51 -22.59
N GLY A 341 6.37 8.19 -21.74
CA GLY A 341 5.64 9.42 -22.08
C GLY A 341 6.02 10.60 -21.17
N LEU A 342 5.53 11.79 -21.50
CA LEU A 342 5.82 13.04 -20.75
C LEU A 342 5.26 13.04 -19.32
N HIS A 343 4.16 12.31 -19.08
CA HIS A 343 3.42 12.34 -17.81
C HIS A 343 3.46 11.03 -17.04
N GLY A 344 4.18 10.03 -17.55
CA GLY A 344 4.21 8.69 -16.98
C GLY A 344 4.77 7.69 -17.96
N MET A 345 4.96 6.47 -17.48
CA MET A 345 5.42 5.34 -18.27
C MET A 345 4.29 4.34 -18.48
N CYS A 346 4.33 3.66 -19.62
CA CYS A 346 3.43 2.56 -19.93
C CYS A 346 4.26 1.30 -20.20
N VAL A 347 3.91 0.19 -19.55
CA VAL A 347 4.47 -1.13 -19.82
C VAL A 347 3.36 -2.03 -20.32
N LYS A 348 3.54 -2.63 -21.49
CA LYS A 348 2.64 -3.65 -22.03
C LYS A 348 3.32 -5.02 -21.90
N VAL A 349 2.64 -5.97 -21.26
CA VAL A 349 3.05 -7.39 -21.22
C VAL A 349 2.06 -8.19 -22.06
N SER A 350 2.56 -8.94 -23.03
CA SER A 350 1.77 -9.74 -23.97
C SER A 350 2.20 -11.20 -23.93
N ASP A 351 1.27 -12.10 -23.63
CA ASP A 351 1.44 -13.54 -23.78
C ASP A 351 0.65 -14.08 -24.99
N LEU A 352 0.94 -15.34 -25.37
CA LEU A 352 0.18 -16.11 -26.36
C LEU A 352 -0.40 -17.37 -25.71
N GLY A 353 -0.91 -17.21 -24.49
CA GLY A 353 -1.43 -18.30 -23.67
C GLY A 353 -2.84 -18.76 -24.04
N GLY A 354 -3.39 -18.30 -25.18
CA GLY A 354 -4.76 -18.61 -25.62
C GLY A 354 -5.84 -17.70 -25.02
N GLY A 355 -5.49 -16.81 -24.09
CA GLY A 355 -6.39 -15.79 -23.55
C GLY A 355 -7.55 -16.37 -22.73
N MET A 356 -8.57 -15.54 -22.51
CA MET A 356 -9.78 -15.88 -21.74
C MET A 356 -10.96 -14.99 -22.17
N THR A 357 -12.16 -15.32 -21.71
CA THR A 357 -13.33 -14.49 -21.91
C THR A 357 -13.24 -13.20 -21.10
N ARG A 358 -13.98 -12.16 -21.51
CA ARG A 358 -14.08 -10.92 -20.72
C ARG A 358 -14.64 -11.16 -19.31
N LYS A 359 -15.50 -12.16 -19.15
CA LYS A 359 -16.08 -12.54 -17.85
C LYS A 359 -15.02 -13.11 -16.91
N GLU A 360 -14.16 -14.00 -17.40
CA GLU A 360 -13.04 -14.56 -16.63
C GLU A 360 -12.03 -13.48 -16.24
N ALA A 361 -11.65 -12.59 -17.18
CA ALA A 361 -10.75 -11.48 -16.87
C ALA A 361 -11.30 -10.52 -15.79
N ASN A 362 -12.60 -10.24 -15.81
CA ASN A 362 -13.24 -9.45 -14.76
C ASN A 362 -13.19 -10.17 -13.40
N ALA A 363 -13.25 -11.51 -13.39
CA ALA A 363 -13.15 -12.31 -12.17
C ALA A 363 -11.74 -12.35 -11.57
N LEU A 364 -10.68 -12.11 -12.35
CA LEU A 364 -9.31 -12.04 -11.83
C LEU A 364 -9.08 -10.89 -10.83
N SER A 365 -9.93 -9.87 -10.87
CA SER A 365 -9.87 -8.72 -9.95
C SER A 365 -10.70 -8.93 -8.68
N ASN A 366 -11.30 -10.12 -8.53
CA ASN A 366 -12.24 -10.43 -7.48
C ASN A 366 -11.57 -11.32 -6.41
N TYR A 367 -11.57 -10.85 -5.16
CA TYR A 367 -10.95 -11.58 -4.06
C TYR A 367 -11.60 -12.96 -3.89
N TYR A 368 -12.92 -13.04 -3.79
CA TYR A 368 -13.62 -14.32 -3.61
C TYR A 368 -13.26 -15.34 -4.69
N ARG A 369 -13.33 -14.94 -5.97
CA ARG A 369 -13.05 -15.83 -7.10
C ARG A 369 -11.62 -16.38 -7.08
N THR A 370 -10.64 -15.50 -6.89
CA THR A 370 -9.22 -15.89 -6.90
C THR A 370 -8.83 -16.71 -5.67
N ALA A 371 -9.53 -16.53 -4.55
CA ALA A 371 -9.36 -17.39 -3.38
C ALA A 371 -9.96 -18.79 -3.57
N THR A 372 -11.21 -18.89 -4.05
CA THR A 372 -11.95 -20.18 -4.08
C THR A 372 -11.63 -21.07 -5.28
N ASP A 373 -11.04 -20.51 -6.33
CA ASP A 373 -10.72 -21.22 -7.58
C ASP A 373 -9.31 -20.79 -8.06
N PRO A 374 -8.25 -21.21 -7.35
CA PRO A 374 -6.89 -20.82 -7.67
C PRO A 374 -6.47 -21.42 -9.03
N SER A 375 -5.78 -20.61 -9.84
CA SER A 375 -5.36 -21.01 -11.20
C SER A 375 -4.21 -22.02 -11.24
N CYS A 376 -3.53 -22.25 -10.11
CA CYS A 376 -2.37 -23.13 -9.99
C CYS A 376 -2.48 -23.93 -8.69
N ASP A 377 -2.46 -25.27 -8.78
CA ASP A 377 -2.26 -26.15 -7.64
C ASP A 377 -0.75 -26.43 -7.52
N GLY A 378 0.00 -25.58 -6.80
CA GLY A 378 1.42 -25.83 -6.62
C GLY A 378 2.21 -24.71 -5.95
N TYR A 379 3.35 -25.08 -5.36
CA TYR A 379 4.32 -24.13 -4.84
C TYR A 379 4.93 -23.30 -5.97
N ASP A 380 4.71 -21.99 -5.96
CA ASP A 380 5.42 -21.06 -6.84
C ASP A 380 6.57 -20.33 -6.08
N PRO A 381 7.84 -20.66 -6.36
CA PRO A 381 8.99 -20.01 -5.72
C PRO A 381 9.09 -18.51 -6.06
N VAL A 382 8.51 -18.05 -7.17
CA VAL A 382 8.49 -16.62 -7.54
C VAL A 382 7.46 -15.88 -6.71
N ALA A 383 6.31 -16.50 -6.45
CA ALA A 383 5.35 -15.99 -5.51
C ALA A 383 5.89 -15.92 -4.07
N GLU A 384 6.65 -16.92 -3.61
CA GLU A 384 7.31 -16.86 -2.30
C GLU A 384 8.40 -15.77 -2.26
N ALA A 385 9.19 -15.63 -3.34
CA ALA A 385 10.16 -14.54 -3.44
C ALA A 385 9.48 -13.16 -3.42
N LEU A 386 8.32 -13.05 -4.07
CA LEU A 386 7.45 -11.88 -3.99
C LEU A 386 6.92 -11.70 -2.57
N GLU A 387 6.49 -12.73 -1.87
CA GLU A 387 6.03 -12.63 -0.49
C GLU A 387 7.12 -12.11 0.45
N ARG A 388 8.37 -12.57 0.29
CA ARG A 388 9.51 -12.08 1.08
C ARG A 388 9.80 -10.60 0.80
N ARG A 389 9.76 -10.18 -0.48
CA ARG A 389 9.93 -8.77 -0.88
C ARG A 389 8.72 -7.91 -0.53
N ALA A 390 7.54 -8.48 -0.62
CA ALA A 390 6.27 -7.85 -0.35
C ALA A 390 5.88 -7.91 1.13
N MET A 391 6.72 -8.56 1.94
CA MET A 391 6.66 -8.69 3.39
C MET A 391 5.36 -9.34 3.90
N GLY A 392 5.11 -10.58 3.48
CA GLY A 392 3.94 -11.37 3.88
C GLY A 392 2.66 -10.97 3.16
N LEU A 393 2.78 -10.40 1.96
CA LEU A 393 1.70 -10.44 0.97
C LEU A 393 1.94 -11.71 0.18
N ASP A 394 1.11 -12.70 0.43
CA ASP A 394 1.18 -13.95 -0.32
C ASP A 394 0.74 -13.68 -1.77
N PHE A 395 1.60 -14.02 -2.73
CA PHE A 395 1.29 -13.96 -4.17
C PHE A 395 1.13 -15.38 -4.73
N SER A 396 1.18 -16.41 -3.89
CA SER A 396 1.08 -17.83 -4.24
C SER A 396 -0.38 -18.22 -4.27
N ASP A 397 -1.12 -17.63 -5.22
CA ASP A 397 -2.42 -18.09 -5.69
C ASP A 397 -3.67 -17.40 -5.14
N SER A 398 -3.56 -16.40 -4.25
CA SER A 398 -4.70 -15.57 -3.85
C SER A 398 -4.42 -14.07 -3.99
N PHE A 399 -5.33 -13.36 -4.67
CA PHE A 399 -5.38 -11.89 -4.79
C PHE A 399 -4.21 -11.20 -5.51
N GLY A 400 -3.13 -11.90 -5.90
CA GLY A 400 -1.89 -11.29 -6.39
C GLY A 400 -2.10 -10.20 -7.45
N LEU A 401 -2.87 -10.50 -8.50
CA LEU A 401 -3.19 -9.54 -9.55
C LEU A 401 -4.03 -8.35 -9.07
N ARG A 402 -4.97 -8.56 -8.14
CA ARG A 402 -5.74 -7.46 -7.53
C ARG A 402 -4.86 -6.57 -6.66
N ILE A 403 -3.93 -7.17 -5.90
CA ILE A 403 -2.93 -6.43 -5.12
C ILE A 403 -2.01 -5.63 -6.06
N ALA A 404 -1.57 -6.21 -7.18
CA ALA A 404 -0.81 -5.48 -8.20
C ALA A 404 -1.59 -4.29 -8.79
N GLN A 405 -2.91 -4.43 -9.01
CA GLN A 405 -3.77 -3.30 -9.39
C GLN A 405 -3.82 -2.20 -8.32
N LEU A 406 -3.89 -2.57 -7.03
CA LEU A 406 -3.87 -1.60 -5.93
C LEU A 406 -2.55 -0.81 -5.92
N TYR A 407 -1.43 -1.52 -6.02
CA TYR A 407 -0.12 -0.90 -6.16
C TYR A 407 -0.09 0.05 -7.38
N ALA A 408 -0.48 -0.40 -8.57
CA ALA A 408 -0.52 0.46 -9.76
C ALA A 408 -1.35 1.75 -9.56
N ARG A 409 -2.52 1.63 -8.92
CA ARG A 409 -3.41 2.78 -8.64
C ARG A 409 -2.93 3.67 -7.49
N TYR A 410 -2.07 3.17 -6.61
CA TYR A 410 -1.72 3.86 -5.36
C TYR A 410 -1.13 5.27 -5.59
N PHE A 411 -0.33 5.45 -6.64
CA PHE A 411 0.18 6.77 -7.05
C PHE A 411 -0.51 7.35 -8.31
N GLY A 412 -1.75 6.91 -8.58
CA GLY A 412 -2.56 7.43 -9.68
C GLY A 412 -2.26 6.81 -11.05
N GLY A 413 -1.65 5.62 -11.07
CA GLY A 413 -1.53 4.78 -12.26
C GLY A 413 -2.72 3.82 -12.44
N GLU A 414 -2.55 2.82 -13.29
CA GLU A 414 -3.54 1.80 -13.58
C GLU A 414 -2.90 0.50 -14.07
N LEU A 415 -3.53 -0.65 -13.77
CA LEU A 415 -3.25 -1.93 -14.41
C LEU A 415 -4.54 -2.42 -15.06
N ALA A 416 -4.52 -2.56 -16.39
CA ALA A 416 -5.65 -2.99 -17.20
C ALA A 416 -5.32 -4.27 -17.96
N ILE A 417 -6.28 -5.20 -18.00
CA ILE A 417 -6.12 -6.52 -18.62
C ILE A 417 -7.06 -6.61 -19.81
N MET A 418 -6.50 -6.95 -20.96
CA MET A 418 -7.17 -7.06 -22.25
C MET A 418 -6.98 -8.49 -22.78
N PRO A 419 -7.89 -9.42 -22.44
CA PRO A 419 -7.80 -10.78 -22.93
C PRO A 419 -8.31 -10.86 -24.38
N MET A 420 -7.67 -11.71 -25.18
CA MET A 420 -8.09 -12.06 -26.54
C MET A 420 -8.28 -13.57 -26.60
N GLU A 421 -9.55 -14.02 -26.56
CA GLU A 421 -9.92 -15.43 -26.57
C GLU A 421 -9.36 -16.15 -27.81
N GLY A 422 -8.69 -17.28 -27.58
CA GLY A 422 -7.97 -18.05 -28.59
C GLY A 422 -6.58 -17.51 -28.96
N HIS A 423 -6.17 -16.37 -28.40
CA HIS A 423 -4.87 -15.75 -28.72
C HIS A 423 -3.96 -15.62 -27.49
N GLY A 424 -4.33 -14.81 -26.51
CA GLY A 424 -3.46 -14.46 -25.38
C GLY A 424 -4.02 -13.33 -24.54
N VAL A 425 -3.22 -12.82 -23.62
CA VAL A 425 -3.57 -11.67 -22.78
C VAL A 425 -2.58 -10.53 -23.00
N GLU A 426 -3.11 -9.32 -23.16
CA GLU A 426 -2.32 -8.09 -23.05
C GLU A 426 -2.63 -7.39 -21.72
N THR A 427 -1.60 -7.14 -20.92
CA THR A 427 -1.71 -6.36 -19.69
C THR A 427 -0.99 -5.03 -19.87
N TYR A 428 -1.71 -3.94 -19.64
CA TYR A 428 -1.21 -2.57 -19.71
C TYR A 428 -1.02 -2.03 -18.29
N ILE A 429 0.19 -1.59 -17.98
CA ILE A 429 0.56 -0.99 -16.70
C ILE A 429 0.92 0.46 -16.96
N TYR A 430 0.06 1.39 -16.54
CA TYR A 430 0.33 2.81 -16.54
C TYR A 430 0.80 3.25 -15.15
N MET A 431 1.90 3.98 -15.10
CA MET A 431 2.40 4.59 -13.87
C MET A 431 2.49 6.10 -14.05
N LYS A 432 1.80 6.84 -13.18
CA LYS A 432 1.94 8.28 -13.09
C LYS A 432 3.21 8.61 -12.32
N CYS A 433 4.20 9.16 -13.01
CA CYS A 433 5.51 9.40 -12.45
C CYS A 433 5.76 10.89 -12.19
N LEU A 434 6.74 11.19 -11.35
CA LEU A 434 7.26 12.54 -11.24
C LEU A 434 8.24 12.78 -12.40
N THR A 435 7.87 13.69 -13.30
CA THR A 435 8.79 14.24 -14.31
C THR A 435 9.33 15.59 -13.86
N GLY A 436 10.43 16.08 -14.44
CA GLY A 436 11.03 17.37 -14.05
C GLY A 436 10.04 18.54 -14.04
N ASP A 437 9.04 18.53 -14.92
CA ASP A 437 7.96 19.54 -14.95
C ASP A 437 6.93 19.37 -13.81
N SER A 438 6.85 18.19 -13.21
CA SER A 438 5.96 17.87 -12.08
C SER A 438 6.53 18.33 -10.73
N GLU A 439 7.77 18.83 -10.69
CA GLU A 439 8.43 19.37 -9.50
C GLU A 439 8.10 20.86 -9.26
N LEU A 440 7.56 21.56 -10.26
CA LEU A 440 7.25 22.99 -10.21
C LEU A 440 5.74 23.23 -10.06
N LYS A 441 5.16 22.94 -8.89
CA LYS A 441 3.95 23.62 -8.41
C LYS A 441 3.98 23.85 -6.91
#